data_AF-A0A5J6I9U4-F1
#
_entry.id   AF-A0A5J6I9U4-F1
#
_cell.length_a   1.000
_cell.length_b   1.000
_cell.length_c   1.000
_cell.angle_alpha   90.00
_cell.angle_beta   90.00
_cell.angle_gamma   90.00
#
_symmetry.space_group_name_H-M   'P 1'
#
loop_
_entity.id
_entity.type
_entity.pdbx_description
1 polymer ?
#
loop_
_entity_poly.entity_id
_entity_poly.type
_entity_poly.pdbx_seq_one_letter_code
_entity_poly.pdbx_strand_id
1 'polypeptide(L)'
;MRIRALTYLPVAAVTIILGLTYAFVVVPSGRQDRAEQDAVARTATKLMHALGRGDGPTACGLLSKPAATSLATGQGAADCPAAVTSLSRSLNAEQRDSIAAAELTDEHVTPRKKDPLIPVNLPANPFDFTQFLVTERNGEWRIVRLD
;
A
#
# COMPACT_ATOMS: atom_id res chain seq x y z
N MET A 1 -60.06 -55.70 14.84
CA MET A 1 -58.77 -56.28 14.41
C MET A 1 -57.89 -55.12 13.96
N ARG A 2 -56.95 -54.54 14.73
CA ARG A 2 -55.65 -55.04 15.25
C ARG A 2 -54.94 -56.01 14.30
N ILE A 3 -53.82 -55.56 13.71
CA ILE A 3 -52.47 -56.18 13.53
C ILE A 3 -51.66 -55.08 12.78
N ARG A 4 -50.94 -54.16 13.43
CA ARG A 4 -49.51 -54.24 13.80
C ARG A 4 -48.64 -55.05 12.82
N ALA A 5 -47.95 -54.36 11.90
CA ALA A 5 -46.76 -54.90 11.24
C ALA A 5 -45.52 -54.22 11.85
N LEU A 6 -44.64 -55.06 12.38
CA LEU A 6 -43.48 -54.77 13.20
C LEU A 6 -42.21 -54.86 12.31
N THR A 7 -41.29 -53.90 12.48
CA THR A 7 -39.81 -54.04 12.55
C THR A 7 -39.00 -54.87 11.54
N TYR A 8 -37.88 -54.31 11.05
CA TYR A 8 -36.46 -54.69 11.30
C TYR A 8 -35.56 -53.95 10.27
N LEU A 9 -34.86 -52.89 10.68
CA LEU A 9 -33.43 -52.76 11.05
C LEU A 9 -32.56 -52.17 9.91
N PRO A 10 -31.54 -51.36 10.23
CA PRO A 10 -31.12 -50.19 9.49
C PRO A 10 -29.89 -50.46 8.63
N VAL A 11 -29.82 -49.89 7.44
CA VAL A 11 -28.54 -49.67 6.76
C VAL A 11 -28.19 -48.21 6.94
N ALA A 12 -27.31 -47.98 7.89
CA ALA A 12 -26.67 -46.71 8.16
C ALA A 12 -25.93 -46.23 6.90
N ALA A 13 -26.54 -45.34 6.14
CA ALA A 13 -25.85 -44.51 5.17
C ALA A 13 -25.52 -43.18 5.85
N VAL A 14 -24.49 -43.22 6.71
CA VAL A 14 -23.81 -42.04 7.25
C VAL A 14 -23.21 -41.29 6.06
N THR A 15 -23.96 -40.33 5.52
CA THR A 15 -23.41 -39.33 4.59
C THR A 15 -22.96 -38.15 5.45
N ILE A 16 -21.69 -38.21 5.86
CA ILE A 16 -20.95 -37.04 6.33
C ILE A 16 -20.79 -36.13 5.11
N ILE A 17 -21.80 -35.31 4.84
CA ILE A 17 -21.60 -34.13 4.01
C ILE A 17 -20.90 -33.15 4.94
N LEU A 18 -19.58 -33.01 4.76
CA LEU A 18 -18.80 -31.91 5.28
C LEU A 18 -19.51 -30.61 4.85
N GLY A 19 -20.36 -30.09 5.73
CA GLY A 19 -20.89 -28.74 5.66
C GLY A 19 -19.72 -27.80 5.83
N LEU A 20 -18.99 -27.56 4.74
CA LEU A 20 -18.01 -26.50 4.61
C LEU A 20 -18.78 -25.20 4.78
N THR A 21 -18.91 -24.79 6.04
CA THR A 21 -19.45 -23.50 6.45
C THR A 21 -18.62 -22.44 5.74
N TYR A 22 -19.16 -21.97 4.62
CA TYR A 22 -18.71 -20.77 3.93
C TYR A 22 -18.97 -19.62 4.90
N ALA A 23 -18.04 -19.42 5.83
CA ALA A 23 -17.97 -18.23 6.63
C ALA A 23 -17.69 -17.08 5.66
N PHE A 24 -18.76 -16.45 5.16
CA PHE A 24 -18.68 -15.09 4.66
C PHE A 24 -18.19 -14.25 5.83
N VAL A 25 -16.87 -14.11 5.96
CA VAL A 25 -16.27 -13.11 6.82
C VAL A 25 -16.65 -11.79 6.18
N VAL A 26 -17.79 -11.25 6.61
CA VAL A 26 -18.16 -9.86 6.35
C VAL A 26 -17.12 -9.04 7.10
N VAL A 27 -15.99 -8.76 6.43
CA VAL A 27 -15.02 -7.82 6.94
C VAL A 27 -15.76 -6.49 6.98
N PRO A 28 -15.94 -5.87 8.16
CA PRO A 28 -16.58 -4.56 8.22
C PRO A 28 -15.76 -3.61 7.33
N SER A 29 -16.42 -2.95 6.38
CA SER A 29 -15.79 -2.11 5.35
C SER A 29 -14.72 -1.17 5.91
N GLY A 30 -14.93 -0.61 7.10
CA GLY A 30 -13.96 0.26 7.76
C GLY A 30 -12.62 -0.39 8.17
N ARG A 31 -12.50 -1.74 8.25
CA ARG A 31 -11.21 -2.41 8.44
C ARG A 31 -10.41 -2.51 7.15
N GLN A 32 -11.08 -2.75 6.03
CA GLN A 32 -10.43 -2.83 4.72
C GLN A 32 -9.88 -1.45 4.33
N ASP A 33 -10.68 -0.41 4.53
CA ASP A 33 -10.26 0.97 4.24
C ASP A 33 -9.04 1.40 5.07
N ARG A 34 -8.99 1.01 6.35
CA ARG A 34 -7.82 1.26 7.21
C ARG A 34 -6.58 0.49 6.76
N ALA A 35 -6.72 -0.80 6.46
CA ALA A 35 -5.59 -1.60 6.00
C ALA A 35 -5.00 -1.08 4.68
N GLU A 36 -5.86 -0.58 3.79
CA GLU A 36 -5.48 0.11 2.55
C GLU A 36 -4.74 1.42 2.84
N GLN A 37 -5.31 2.28 3.69
CA GLN A 37 -4.66 3.54 4.10
C GLN A 37 -3.29 3.30 4.74
N ASP A 38 -3.19 2.32 5.65
CA ASP A 38 -1.93 1.95 6.27
C ASP A 38 -0.89 1.46 5.23
N ALA A 39 -1.33 0.72 4.21
CA ALA A 39 -0.45 0.24 3.15
C ALA A 39 0.05 1.37 2.24
N VAL A 40 -0.82 2.33 1.95
CA VAL A 40 -0.49 3.55 1.21
C VAL A 40 0.49 4.41 2.00
N ALA A 41 0.20 4.67 3.27
CA ALA A 41 1.05 5.45 4.18
C ALA A 41 2.44 4.81 4.30
N ARG A 42 2.52 3.49 4.53
CA ARG A 42 3.80 2.76 4.55
C ARG A 42 4.59 2.87 3.26
N THR A 43 3.93 2.87 2.11
CA THR A 43 4.59 3.02 0.81
C THR A 43 5.21 4.41 0.67
N ALA A 44 4.47 5.45 1.05
CA ALA A 44 4.94 6.83 1.05
C ALA A 44 6.08 7.05 2.06
N THR A 45 5.96 6.52 3.29
CA THR A 45 7.01 6.54 4.32
C THR A 45 8.30 5.86 3.83
N LYS A 46 8.19 4.69 3.18
CA LYS A 46 9.36 4.01 2.60
C LYS A 46 10.04 4.85 1.53
N LEU A 47 9.28 5.60 0.71
CA LEU A 47 9.88 6.51 -0.27
C LEU A 47 10.62 7.64 0.45
N MET A 48 10.01 8.31 1.43
CA MET A 48 10.67 9.36 2.21
C MET A 48 11.97 8.85 2.83
N HIS A 49 11.94 7.68 3.47
CA HIS A 49 13.12 7.06 4.05
C HIS A 49 14.21 6.77 3.02
N ALA A 50 13.84 6.36 1.81
CA ALA A 50 14.79 6.11 0.74
C ALA A 50 15.38 7.42 0.18
N LEU A 51 14.56 8.46 0.01
CA LEU A 51 15.00 9.79 -0.44
C LEU A 51 15.96 10.44 0.57
N GLY A 52 15.63 10.43 1.87
CA GLY A 52 16.48 10.98 2.93
C GLY A 52 17.85 10.30 2.97
N ARG A 53 17.88 8.97 2.84
CA ARG A 53 19.12 8.18 2.84
C ARG A 53 19.87 8.20 1.51
N GLY A 54 19.30 8.76 0.44
CA GLY A 54 19.87 8.70 -0.91
C GLY A 54 19.87 7.29 -1.50
N ASP A 55 19.01 6.40 -1.02
CA ASP A 55 18.86 5.02 -1.50
C ASP A 55 18.05 5.00 -2.81
N GLY A 56 18.75 5.31 -3.90
CA GLY A 56 18.20 5.37 -5.25
C GLY A 56 17.47 4.10 -5.68
N PRO A 57 18.06 2.90 -5.57
CA PRO A 57 17.40 1.65 -5.96
C PRO A 57 16.07 1.43 -5.24
N THR A 58 16.02 1.62 -3.92
CA THR A 58 14.79 1.44 -3.14
C THR A 58 13.75 2.51 -3.51
N ALA A 59 14.14 3.78 -3.58
CA ALA A 59 13.24 4.88 -3.92
C ALA A 59 12.60 4.66 -5.30
N CYS A 60 13.42 4.41 -6.32
CA CYS A 60 12.95 4.17 -7.69
C CYS A 60 12.15 2.88 -7.82
N GLY A 61 12.42 1.89 -6.95
CA GLY A 61 11.63 0.67 -6.82
C GLY A 61 10.24 0.88 -6.25
N LEU A 62 9.92 2.03 -5.65
CA LEU A 62 8.57 2.39 -5.16
C LEU A 62 7.81 3.26 -6.15
N LEU A 63 8.52 3.89 -7.08
CA LEU A 63 7.94 4.71 -8.13
C LEU A 63 7.41 3.85 -9.27
N SER A 64 6.38 4.35 -9.95
CA SER A 64 6.05 3.89 -11.30
C SER A 64 7.09 4.38 -12.30
N LYS A 65 7.22 3.70 -13.45
CA LYS A 65 8.16 4.10 -14.50
C LYS A 65 8.00 5.58 -14.92
N PRO A 66 6.78 6.11 -15.19
CA PRO A 66 6.61 7.53 -15.49
C PRO A 66 7.07 8.46 -14.36
N ALA A 67 6.77 8.12 -13.10
CA ALA A 67 7.19 8.91 -11.95
C ALA A 67 8.71 8.93 -11.77
N ALA A 68 9.37 7.77 -11.93
CA ALA A 68 10.82 7.65 -11.88
C ALA A 68 11.49 8.46 -12.99
N THR A 69 10.95 8.43 -14.21
CA THR A 69 11.43 9.27 -15.32
C THR A 69 11.22 10.75 -15.03
N SER A 70 10.05 11.15 -14.53
CA SER A 70 9.77 12.53 -14.17
C SER A 70 10.73 13.06 -13.11
N LEU A 71 11.04 12.25 -12.09
CA LEU A 71 12.02 12.58 -11.05
C LEU A 71 13.41 12.79 -11.66
N ALA A 72 13.86 11.88 -12.53
CA ALA A 72 15.15 12.00 -13.20
C ALA A 72 15.24 13.28 -14.06
N THR A 73 14.21 13.54 -14.87
CA THR A 73 14.14 14.74 -15.70
C THR A 73 14.11 16.03 -14.86
N GLY A 74 13.30 16.06 -13.80
CA GLY A 74 13.21 17.23 -12.91
C GLY A 74 14.51 17.56 -12.20
N GLN A 75 15.35 16.56 -11.93
CA GLN A 75 16.68 16.73 -11.33
C GLN A 75 17.81 16.88 -12.36
N GLY A 76 17.50 16.84 -13.67
CA GLY A 76 18.53 16.83 -14.72
C GLY A 76 19.49 15.64 -14.64
N ALA A 77 19.04 14.52 -14.08
CA ALA A 77 19.84 13.32 -13.88
C ALA A 77 19.65 12.31 -15.03
N ALA A 78 20.66 11.46 -15.25
CA ALA A 78 20.63 10.44 -16.30
C ALA A 78 19.57 9.35 -16.05
N ASP A 79 19.35 9.01 -14.78
CA ASP A 79 18.37 8.02 -14.36
C ASP A 79 17.80 8.35 -12.97
N CYS A 80 16.81 7.57 -12.54
CA CYS A 80 16.14 7.79 -11.26
C CYS A 80 17.09 7.60 -10.05
N PRO A 81 17.92 6.54 -9.96
CA PRO A 81 18.86 6.41 -8.84
C PRO A 81 19.84 7.59 -8.71
N ALA A 82 20.35 8.10 -9.83
CA ALA A 82 21.18 9.30 -9.85
C ALA A 82 20.41 10.54 -9.38
N ALA A 83 19.14 10.68 -9.76
CA ALA A 83 18.27 11.77 -9.30
C ALA A 83 18.08 11.76 -7.78
N VAL A 84 17.79 10.60 -7.20
CA VAL A 84 17.63 10.41 -5.75
C VAL A 84 18.93 10.72 -5.01
N THR A 85 20.06 10.26 -5.55
CA THR A 85 21.38 10.56 -4.99
C THR A 85 21.67 12.06 -5.03
N SER A 86 21.34 12.73 -6.14
CA SER A 86 21.50 14.18 -6.28
C SER A 86 20.66 14.95 -5.26
N LEU A 87 19.39 14.59 -5.13
CA LEU A 87 18.46 15.15 -4.14
C LEU A 87 18.98 14.98 -2.71
N SER A 88 19.42 13.78 -2.33
CA SER A 88 19.95 13.56 -0.97
C SER A 88 21.26 14.33 -0.71
N ARG A 89 22.06 14.58 -1.75
CA ARG A 89 23.31 15.36 -1.64
C ARG A 89 23.10 16.86 -1.53
N SER A 90 22.01 17.41 -2.06
CA SER A 90 21.69 18.83 -1.89
C SER A 90 21.26 19.17 -0.46
N LEU A 91 20.88 18.16 0.32
CA LEU A 91 20.51 18.29 1.72
C LEU A 91 21.70 18.23 2.66
N ASN A 92 21.61 18.98 3.76
CA ASN A 92 22.49 18.81 4.89
C ASN A 92 22.12 17.53 5.70
N ALA A 93 22.97 17.15 6.67
CA ALA A 93 22.76 15.93 7.45
C ALA A 93 21.45 15.94 8.24
N GLU A 94 21.13 17.05 8.90
CA GLU A 94 19.89 17.20 9.69
C GLU A 94 18.64 17.05 8.82
N GLN A 95 18.64 17.64 7.63
CA GLN A 95 17.56 17.53 6.66
C GLN A 95 17.40 16.08 6.17
N ARG A 96 18.51 15.39 5.86
CA ARG A 96 18.46 13.97 5.48
C ARG A 96 17.88 13.11 6.58
N ASP A 97 18.33 13.31 7.82
CA ASP A 97 17.89 12.52 8.97
C ASP A 97 16.41 12.79 9.28
N SER A 98 15.98 14.05 9.21
CA SER A 98 14.58 14.44 9.39
C SER A 98 13.67 13.76 8.35
N ILE A 99 14.05 13.77 7.08
CA ILE A 99 13.31 13.05 6.03
C ILE A 99 13.36 11.54 6.24
N ALA A 100 14.52 11.02 6.61
CA ALA A 100 14.73 9.59 6.80
C ALA A 100 13.97 9.03 8.01
N ALA A 101 13.56 9.90 8.94
CA ALA A 101 12.74 9.58 10.11
C ALA A 101 11.25 9.96 9.94
N ALA A 102 10.85 10.50 8.78
CA ALA A 102 9.48 10.97 8.57
C ALA A 102 8.49 9.80 8.52
N GLU A 103 7.55 9.76 9.46
CA GLU A 103 6.47 8.76 9.49
C GLU A 103 5.16 9.36 9.00
N LEU A 104 4.60 8.77 7.94
CA LEU A 104 3.26 9.07 7.47
C LEU A 104 2.27 8.04 8.04
N THR A 105 1.18 8.55 8.58
CA THR A 105 0.05 7.80 9.17
C THR A 105 -1.19 7.87 8.28
N ASP A 106 -2.27 7.20 8.67
CA ASP A 106 -3.58 7.28 8.03
C ASP A 106 -4.13 8.72 7.95
N GLU A 107 -3.80 9.59 8.92
CA GLU A 107 -4.15 11.01 8.89
C GLU A 107 -3.61 11.77 7.67
N HIS A 108 -2.52 11.28 7.07
CA HIS A 108 -1.91 11.87 5.88
C HIS A 108 -2.56 11.37 4.58
N VAL A 109 -3.33 10.28 4.65
CA VAL A 109 -3.91 9.61 3.49
C VAL A 109 -5.34 10.10 3.26
N THR A 110 -5.61 10.63 2.07
CA THR A 110 -6.97 10.99 1.71
C THR A 110 -7.75 9.74 1.31
N PRO A 111 -8.87 9.40 1.97
CA PRO A 111 -9.58 8.14 1.72
C PRO A 111 -10.04 8.00 0.27
N ARG A 112 -9.89 6.78 -0.27
CA ARG A 112 -10.33 6.44 -1.62
C ARG A 112 -11.85 6.52 -1.69
N LYS A 113 -12.38 7.48 -2.46
CA LYS A 113 -13.83 7.55 -2.77
C LYS A 113 -14.16 6.76 -4.02
N LYS A 114 -13.71 7.27 -5.17
CA LYS A 114 -13.93 6.68 -6.50
C LYS A 114 -12.69 6.77 -7.39
N ASP A 115 -11.63 7.39 -6.90
CA ASP A 115 -10.41 7.64 -7.66
C ASP A 115 -9.46 6.45 -7.49
N PRO A 116 -8.87 5.92 -8.57
CA PRO A 116 -7.80 4.94 -8.46
C PRO A 116 -6.54 5.49 -7.78
N LEU A 117 -6.37 6.81 -7.74
CA LEU A 117 -5.26 7.51 -7.10
C LEU A 117 -5.62 7.93 -5.69
N ILE A 118 -4.71 7.66 -4.76
CA ILE A 118 -4.85 8.00 -3.35
C ILE A 118 -3.79 9.05 -3.03
N PRO A 119 -4.21 10.30 -2.75
CA PRO A 119 -3.30 11.34 -2.29
C PRO A 119 -2.77 11.05 -0.89
N VAL A 120 -1.46 11.21 -0.72
CA VAL A 120 -0.78 11.23 0.58
C VAL A 120 -0.17 12.61 0.74
N ASN A 121 -0.72 13.40 1.65
CA ASN A 121 -0.23 14.74 1.93
C ASN A 121 1.07 14.65 2.72
N LEU A 122 2.07 15.42 2.31
CA LEU A 122 3.37 15.43 2.98
C LEU A 122 3.47 16.62 3.92
N PRO A 123 4.13 16.46 5.08
CA PRO A 123 4.57 17.61 5.84
C PRO A 123 5.57 18.43 5.01
N ALA A 124 5.75 19.70 5.41
CA ALA A 124 6.76 20.55 4.81
C ALA A 124 8.13 19.84 4.84
N ASN A 125 8.77 19.77 3.67
CA ASN A 125 10.01 19.03 3.47
C ASN A 125 10.91 19.79 2.47
N PRO A 126 12.22 19.57 2.51
CA PRO A 126 13.17 20.35 1.70
C PRO A 126 13.20 19.94 0.21
N PHE A 127 12.35 19.01 -0.22
CA PHE A 127 12.18 18.69 -1.65
C PHE A 127 11.01 19.45 -2.29
N ASP A 128 10.28 20.25 -1.52
CA ASP A 128 9.08 20.99 -1.93
C ASP A 128 7.94 20.10 -2.45
N PHE A 129 7.97 18.79 -2.16
CA PHE A 129 6.83 17.91 -2.46
C PHE A 129 5.69 18.21 -1.49
N THR A 130 4.50 18.45 -2.03
CA THR A 130 3.27 18.66 -1.27
C THR A 130 2.49 17.37 -1.07
N GLN A 131 2.53 16.45 -2.04
CA GLN A 131 1.81 15.19 -1.96
C GLN A 131 2.43 14.10 -2.84
N PHE A 132 2.18 12.84 -2.47
CA PHE A 132 2.37 11.69 -3.35
C PHE A 132 1.03 11.16 -3.83
N LEU A 133 0.94 10.87 -5.12
CA LEU A 133 -0.20 10.12 -5.66
C LEU A 133 0.17 8.64 -5.73
N VAL A 134 -0.52 7.83 -4.95
CA VAL A 134 -0.26 6.39 -4.83
C VAL A 134 -1.40 5.62 -5.51
N THR A 135 -1.06 4.53 -6.20
CA THR A 135 -2.06 3.63 -6.77
C THR A 135 -1.60 2.18 -6.65
N GLU A 136 -2.54 1.26 -6.59
CA GLU A 136 -2.25 -0.16 -6.58
C GLU A 136 -2.10 -0.67 -8.03
N ARG A 137 -0.99 -1.36 -8.32
CA ARG A 137 -0.76 -2.06 -9.58
C ARG A 137 -0.25 -3.46 -9.30
N ASN A 138 -0.96 -4.47 -9.81
CA ASN A 138 -0.60 -5.88 -9.67
C ASN A 138 -0.39 -6.32 -8.20
N GLY A 139 -1.21 -5.80 -7.28
CA GLY A 139 -1.10 -6.11 -5.84
C GLY A 139 -0.01 -5.33 -5.09
N GLU A 140 0.62 -4.35 -5.74
CA GLU A 140 1.65 -3.51 -5.13
C GLU A 140 1.28 -2.03 -5.20
N TRP A 141 1.48 -1.32 -4.10
CA TRP A 141 1.32 0.13 -4.04
C TRP A 141 2.52 0.82 -4.68
N ARG A 142 2.25 1.70 -5.64
CA ARG A 142 3.25 2.45 -6.39
C ARG A 142 2.94 3.93 -6.40
N ILE A 143 3.97 4.75 -6.27
CA ILE A 143 3.86 6.20 -6.37
C ILE A 143 3.93 6.58 -7.86
N VAL A 144 2.84 7.16 -8.37
CA VAL A 144 2.71 7.52 -9.79
C VAL A 144 2.96 8.98 -10.06
N ARG A 145 2.98 9.82 -9.01
CA ARG A 145 3.31 11.23 -9.12
C ARG A 145 3.87 11.75 -7.80
N LEU A 146 4.78 12.72 -7.95
CA LEU A 146 5.38 13.53 -6.91
C LEU A 146 4.95 14.96 -7.25
N ASP A 147 4.09 15.56 -6.45
CA ASP A 147 3.59 16.94 -6.61
C ASP A 147 4.13 17.81 -5.49
#